data_AF-A0A2N2HQ30-F1
#
_entry.id   AF-A0A2N2HQ30-F1
#
_cell.length_a   1.000
_cell.length_b   1.000
_cell.length_c   1.000
_cell.angle_alpha   90.00
_cell.angle_beta   90.00
_cell.angle_gamma   90.00
#
_symmetry.space_group_name_H-M   'P 1'
#
loop_
_entity.id
_entity.type
_entity.pdbx_description
1 polymer ?
#
loop_
_entity_poly.entity_id
_entity_poly.type
_entity_poly.pdbx_seq_one_letter_code
_entity_poly.pdbx_strand_id
1 'polypeptide(L)'
;MSPMNLWMVWMVLLTSLPVPAGPPIQDIQHLKQDHAAYLQAASADVALLPPEEQLRQDQRYNARFFSPWHRTSPRYTREEVEEEFREGFGKTGFGENRRPHDPAWVRQVYANAQLEGYPNSGRRAITVVNAHMRTIPTRKPHFRFCGPVACDYPFDRFQQTLVAANTPLWVSHASADGAWLLAETGFTYGWIPAREAAWVDDAFVRRWEAGRYAAVMHDGTPFYSINGRFLFKADLGMMFPEEGPIGGPHLVLAAVADEEGRAVIRQVVLPEEAAAVKPLPLTRKNLARAANVLVGQHYGWGGMYENRDCSAMIRDLFAPFGIWLPRNSKDQAREGGRWIDLSMLKAVEKERVIRRDGVPYLTLLYMKGHIMLYMGVHDDAVLVFHNFWSVRTKGKAKSQRRQIVGQAAITTLRPGGVRHGKGKDGYLRGLLGMTFLTAPESMTGKRGE
;
A
#
# COMPACT_ATOMS: atom_id res chain seq x y z
N MET A 1 30.95 -19.98 -64.24
CA MET A 1 31.84 -19.85 -63.07
C MET A 1 31.57 -18.49 -62.44
N SER A 2 31.00 -18.31 -61.26
CA SER A 2 30.64 -19.22 -60.16
C SER A 2 29.40 -18.66 -59.44
N PRO A 3 28.39 -19.50 -59.11
CA PRO A 3 27.33 -19.15 -58.18
C PRO A 3 27.80 -19.53 -56.76
N MET A 4 28.61 -18.69 -56.14
CA MET A 4 28.98 -18.81 -54.74
C MET A 4 28.85 -17.43 -54.11
N ASN A 5 27.69 -17.16 -53.49
CA ASN A 5 27.51 -16.26 -52.34
C ASN A 5 26.01 -16.05 -52.01
N LEU A 6 25.21 -17.13 -52.00
CA LEU A 6 23.82 -17.07 -51.53
C LEU A 6 23.48 -18.13 -50.48
N TRP A 7 24.50 -18.55 -49.70
CA TRP A 7 24.36 -19.58 -48.66
C TRP A 7 24.97 -19.16 -47.32
N MET A 8 24.83 -17.88 -46.94
CA MET A 8 25.33 -17.40 -45.64
C MET A 8 24.51 -16.27 -45.01
N VAL A 9 23.17 -16.33 -45.10
CA VAL A 9 22.27 -15.44 -44.33
C VAL A 9 21.06 -16.19 -43.73
N TRP A 10 21.10 -17.52 -43.63
CA TRP A 10 20.00 -18.32 -43.05
C TRP A 10 20.40 -19.06 -41.76
N MET A 11 21.19 -18.42 -40.90
CA MET A 11 21.39 -18.89 -39.54
C MET A 11 21.34 -17.75 -38.53
N VAL A 12 20.49 -17.95 -37.52
CA VAL A 12 20.26 -17.12 -36.31
C VAL A 12 19.24 -15.98 -36.45
N LEU A 13 17.99 -16.35 -36.75
CA LEU A 13 16.79 -15.65 -36.26
C LEU A 13 15.94 -16.64 -35.45
N LEU A 14 16.55 -17.15 -34.38
CA LEU A 14 15.83 -17.81 -33.28
C LEU A 14 16.16 -17.02 -32.02
N THR A 15 15.15 -16.85 -31.17
CA THR A 15 15.11 -16.09 -29.90
C THR A 15 14.81 -14.60 -30.10
N SER A 16 13.63 -14.10 -29.76
CA SER A 16 12.85 -14.34 -28.55
C SER A 16 11.35 -14.30 -28.85
N LEU A 17 10.72 -15.46 -28.97
CA LEU A 17 9.27 -15.52 -28.83
C LEU A 17 8.94 -15.08 -27.39
N PRO A 18 8.03 -14.12 -27.18
CA PRO A 18 7.58 -13.77 -25.84
C PRO A 18 7.05 -15.04 -25.18
N VAL A 19 7.61 -15.41 -24.03
CA VAL A 19 7.05 -16.50 -23.23
C VAL A 19 5.63 -16.09 -22.87
N PRO A 20 4.59 -16.79 -23.33
CA PRO A 20 3.22 -16.46 -22.97
C PRO A 20 3.12 -16.47 -21.45
N ALA A 21 2.44 -15.47 -20.87
CA ALA A 21 2.09 -15.53 -19.47
C ALA A 21 1.32 -16.84 -19.25
N GLY A 22 1.82 -17.69 -18.35
CA GLY A 22 1.15 -18.94 -18.01
C GLY A 22 -0.29 -18.67 -17.54
N PRO A 23 -1.19 -19.66 -17.62
CA PRO A 23 -2.57 -19.48 -17.17
C PRO A 23 -2.61 -19.00 -15.70
N PRO A 24 -3.60 -18.20 -15.28
CA PRO A 24 -3.75 -17.80 -13.89
C PRO A 24 -3.69 -18.98 -12.92
N ILE A 25 -3.30 -18.72 -11.66
CA ILE A 25 -3.28 -19.77 -10.64
C ILE A 25 -4.69 -20.34 -10.42
N GLN A 26 -4.76 -21.61 -10.01
CA GLN A 26 -6.03 -22.34 -9.84
C GLN A 26 -7.03 -21.60 -8.95
N ASP A 27 -6.57 -21.00 -7.85
CA ASP A 27 -7.46 -20.25 -6.95
C ASP A 27 -8.16 -19.08 -7.65
N ILE A 28 -7.47 -18.35 -8.54
CA ILE A 28 -8.07 -17.24 -9.30
C ILE A 28 -9.09 -17.75 -10.33
N GLN A 29 -8.87 -18.95 -10.88
CA GLN A 29 -9.77 -19.56 -11.86
C GLN A 29 -11.04 -20.15 -11.21
N HIS A 30 -10.94 -20.67 -9.99
CA HIS A 30 -12.01 -21.43 -9.35
C HIS A 30 -12.76 -20.66 -8.25
N LEU A 31 -12.10 -19.72 -7.56
CA LEU A 31 -12.75 -18.87 -6.58
C LEU A 31 -13.33 -17.65 -7.28
N LYS A 32 -14.56 -17.27 -6.91
CA LYS A 32 -15.17 -16.03 -7.36
C LYS A 32 -14.31 -14.86 -6.85
N GLN A 33 -13.82 -14.04 -7.76
CA GLN A 33 -13.08 -12.82 -7.43
C GLN A 33 -14.08 -11.68 -7.14
N ASP A 34 -14.95 -11.93 -6.17
CA ASP A 34 -16.02 -11.02 -5.73
C ASP A 34 -16.29 -11.26 -4.24
N HIS A 35 -15.98 -10.26 -3.41
CA HIS A 35 -16.20 -10.30 -1.97
C HIS A 35 -17.67 -10.47 -1.60
N ALA A 36 -18.61 -9.96 -2.41
CA ALA A 36 -20.04 -10.08 -2.17
C ALA A 36 -20.52 -11.53 -2.25
N ALA A 37 -19.86 -12.37 -3.06
CA ALA A 37 -20.18 -13.79 -3.18
C ALA A 37 -19.93 -14.62 -1.91
N TYR A 38 -19.18 -14.06 -0.95
CA TYR A 38 -18.85 -14.72 0.32
C TYR A 38 -19.59 -14.13 1.53
N LEU A 39 -20.48 -13.15 1.30
CA LEU A 39 -21.29 -12.57 2.37
C LEU A 39 -22.45 -13.49 2.74
N GLN A 40 -22.71 -13.60 4.04
CA GLN A 40 -23.94 -14.19 4.54
C GLN A 40 -24.96 -13.07 4.77
N ALA A 41 -26.10 -13.12 4.08
CA ALA A 41 -27.12 -12.06 4.11
C ALA A 41 -27.51 -11.64 5.55
N ALA A 42 -27.70 -12.61 6.44
CA ALA A 42 -28.10 -12.38 7.83
C ALA A 42 -27.08 -11.57 8.66
N SER A 43 -25.81 -11.51 8.27
CA SER A 43 -24.74 -10.84 9.03
C SER A 43 -23.97 -9.79 8.23
N ALA A 44 -24.44 -9.46 7.02
CA ALA A 44 -23.76 -8.55 6.10
C ALA A 44 -23.79 -7.09 6.58
N ASP A 45 -24.95 -6.64 7.06
CA ASP A 45 -25.21 -5.26 7.53
C ASP A 45 -24.98 -5.09 9.05
N VAL A 46 -24.64 -6.16 9.77
CA VAL A 46 -24.34 -6.08 11.21
C VAL A 46 -23.05 -5.30 11.42
N ALA A 47 -23.11 -4.29 12.28
CA ALA A 47 -21.95 -3.52 12.69
C ALA A 47 -20.92 -4.45 13.36
N LEU A 48 -19.70 -4.44 12.81
CA LEU A 48 -18.55 -5.17 13.33
C LEU A 48 -17.88 -4.42 14.48
N LEU A 49 -18.30 -3.21 14.80
CA LEU A 49 -17.90 -2.50 16.01
C LEU A 49 -19.11 -1.74 16.56
N PRO A 50 -19.22 -1.58 17.88
CA PRO A 50 -20.11 -0.59 18.47
C PRO A 50 -19.81 0.80 17.87
N PRO A 51 -20.83 1.62 17.54
CA PRO A 51 -20.60 2.94 16.92
C PRO A 51 -19.65 3.85 17.70
N GLU A 52 -19.74 3.84 19.03
CA GLU A 52 -18.84 4.62 19.90
C GLU A 52 -17.38 4.14 19.83
N GLU A 53 -17.17 2.83 19.75
CA GLU A 53 -15.84 2.25 19.56
C GLU A 53 -15.26 2.64 18.21
N GLN A 54 -16.07 2.56 17.15
CA GLN A 54 -15.64 2.94 15.82
C GLN A 54 -15.28 4.43 15.76
N LEU A 55 -16.08 5.29 16.39
CA LEU A 55 -15.77 6.73 16.47
C LEU A 55 -14.43 6.98 17.19
N ARG A 56 -14.14 6.23 18.26
CA ARG A 56 -12.85 6.32 18.97
C ARG A 56 -11.68 5.88 18.10
N GLN A 57 -11.85 4.82 17.29
CA GLN A 57 -10.84 4.42 16.30
C GLN A 57 -10.63 5.53 15.27
N ASP A 58 -11.71 6.16 14.79
CA ASP A 58 -11.65 7.25 13.82
C ASP A 58 -10.89 8.47 14.35
N GLN A 59 -11.15 8.86 15.60
CA GLN A 59 -10.42 9.94 16.27
C GLN A 59 -8.93 9.61 16.37
N ARG A 60 -8.57 8.36 16.69
CA ARG A 60 -7.17 7.90 16.69
C ARG A 60 -6.56 7.94 15.29
N TYR A 61 -7.32 7.55 14.26
CA TYR A 61 -6.90 7.68 12.87
C TYR A 61 -6.55 9.13 12.55
N ASN A 62 -7.47 10.06 12.83
CA ASN A 62 -7.28 11.48 12.52
C ASN A 62 -6.08 12.06 13.27
N ALA A 63 -5.94 11.75 14.57
CA ALA A 63 -4.79 12.18 15.36
C ALA A 63 -3.46 11.68 14.79
N ARG A 64 -3.40 10.43 14.29
CA ARG A 64 -2.20 9.88 13.64
C ARG A 64 -1.94 10.54 12.28
N PHE A 65 -2.98 10.68 11.45
CA PHE A 65 -2.92 11.28 10.12
C PHE A 65 -2.40 12.72 10.15
N PHE A 66 -2.92 13.53 11.07
CA PHE A 66 -2.55 14.93 11.25
C PHE A 66 -1.33 15.16 12.15
N SER A 67 -0.83 14.12 12.82
CA SER A 67 0.33 14.25 13.72
C SER A 67 1.54 15.00 13.16
N PRO A 68 1.88 14.97 11.85
CA PRO A 68 3.01 15.77 11.34
C PRO A 68 2.86 17.27 11.56
N TRP A 69 1.65 17.82 11.55
CA TRP A 69 1.42 19.26 11.76
C TRP A 69 1.52 19.71 13.21
N HIS A 70 1.57 18.76 14.14
CA HIS A 70 1.63 19.03 15.59
C HIS A 70 3.00 18.70 16.20
N ARG A 71 4.00 18.47 15.35
CA ARG A 71 5.40 18.26 15.78
C ARG A 71 6.17 19.57 15.73
N THR A 72 7.21 19.65 16.56
CA THR A 72 8.18 20.75 16.59
C THR A 72 9.59 20.29 16.23
N SER A 73 9.82 18.98 16.18
CA SER A 73 11.10 18.36 15.86
C SER A 73 10.89 17.11 14.99
N PRO A 74 11.91 16.67 14.24
CA PRO A 74 11.85 15.42 13.51
C PRO A 74 11.59 14.23 14.43
N ARG A 75 10.84 13.23 13.96
CA ARG A 75 10.69 11.94 14.64
C ARG A 75 11.88 11.03 14.36
N TYR A 76 12.49 11.17 13.18
CA TYR A 76 13.59 10.32 12.74
C TYR A 76 14.92 11.04 12.91
N THR A 77 15.94 10.31 13.30
CA THR A 77 17.30 10.80 13.55
C THR A 77 18.11 10.85 12.26
N ARG A 78 19.20 11.63 12.27
CA ARG A 78 20.20 11.62 11.19
C ARG A 78 20.71 10.21 10.90
N GLU A 79 21.00 9.45 11.96
CA GLU A 79 21.54 8.10 11.85
C GLU A 79 20.61 7.15 11.08
N GLU A 80 19.29 7.25 11.31
CA GLU A 80 18.28 6.47 10.59
C GLU A 80 18.25 6.85 9.10
N VAL A 81 18.35 8.14 8.78
CA VAL A 81 18.42 8.60 7.39
C VAL A 81 19.71 8.12 6.72
N GLU A 82 20.86 8.17 7.41
CA GLU A 82 22.14 7.67 6.90
C GLU A 82 22.15 6.14 6.75
N GLU A 83 21.41 5.40 7.60
CA GLU A 83 21.21 3.96 7.43
C GLU A 83 20.55 3.64 6.09
N GLU A 84 19.55 4.42 5.63
CA GLU A 84 18.92 4.21 4.32
C GLU A 84 19.94 4.30 3.17
N PHE A 85 20.93 5.22 3.26
CA PHE A 85 22.02 5.30 2.30
C PHE A 85 22.97 4.09 2.41
N ARG A 86 23.25 3.61 3.61
CA ARG A 86 24.10 2.43 3.83
C ARG A 86 23.41 1.15 3.34
N GLU A 87 22.12 0.97 3.58
CA GLU A 87 21.35 -0.15 3.04
C GLU A 87 21.21 -0.07 1.52
N GLY A 88 20.96 1.14 1.01
CA GLY A 88 20.74 1.41 -0.40
C GLY A 88 21.99 1.26 -1.28
N PHE A 89 23.15 1.71 -0.78
CA PHE A 89 24.39 1.73 -1.56
C PHE A 89 25.53 0.86 -0.99
N GLY A 90 25.35 0.24 0.17
CA GLY A 90 26.36 -0.62 0.80
C GLY A 90 26.64 -1.93 0.07
N LYS A 91 25.85 -2.26 -0.95
CA LYS A 91 26.08 -3.38 -1.88
C LYS A 91 25.92 -2.89 -3.30
N THR A 92 26.59 -3.55 -4.24
CA THR A 92 26.41 -3.29 -5.67
C THR A 92 24.95 -3.47 -6.05
N GLY A 93 24.32 -2.38 -6.51
CA GLY A 93 22.98 -2.41 -7.08
C GLY A 93 22.93 -1.81 -8.47
N PHE A 94 21.81 -2.02 -9.14
CA PHE A 94 21.65 -1.77 -10.57
C PHE A 94 20.62 -0.68 -10.83
N GLY A 95 20.94 0.24 -11.72
CA GLY A 95 20.03 1.30 -12.16
C GLY A 95 19.07 0.88 -13.27
N GLU A 96 18.38 1.86 -13.83
CA GLU A 96 17.39 1.75 -14.91
C GLU A 96 17.92 1.06 -16.17
N ASN A 97 19.22 1.21 -16.45
CA ASN A 97 19.89 0.63 -17.61
C ASN A 97 20.40 -0.80 -17.36
N ARG A 98 20.04 -1.42 -16.23
CA ARG A 98 20.48 -2.76 -15.80
C ARG A 98 22.00 -2.88 -15.62
N ARG A 99 22.68 -1.77 -15.33
CA ARG A 99 24.12 -1.74 -15.01
C ARG A 99 24.32 -1.31 -13.56
N PRO A 100 25.44 -1.70 -12.94
CA PRO A 100 25.81 -1.19 -11.63
C PRO A 100 25.81 0.34 -11.60
N HIS A 101 25.41 0.92 -10.48
CA HIS A 101 25.53 2.37 -10.28
C HIS A 101 26.99 2.84 -10.36
N ASP A 102 27.21 3.98 -11.00
CA ASP A 102 28.51 4.65 -11.00
C ASP A 102 28.84 5.15 -9.57
N PRO A 103 29.98 4.76 -8.97
CA PRO A 103 30.38 5.25 -7.66
C PRO A 103 30.47 6.77 -7.55
N ALA A 104 30.81 7.48 -8.63
CA ALA A 104 30.83 8.95 -8.64
C ALA A 104 29.42 9.53 -8.48
N TRP A 105 28.44 8.96 -9.18
CA TRP A 105 27.03 9.33 -9.03
C TRP A 105 26.51 9.04 -7.61
N VAL A 106 26.87 7.90 -7.01
CA VAL A 106 26.47 7.57 -5.63
C VAL A 106 26.99 8.64 -4.65
N ARG A 107 28.27 9.03 -4.76
CA ARG A 107 28.85 10.10 -3.93
C ARG A 107 28.14 11.44 -4.15
N GLN A 108 27.79 11.76 -5.38
CA GLN A 108 27.06 13.00 -5.70
C GLN A 108 25.66 13.02 -5.06
N VAL A 109 24.92 11.91 -5.11
CA VAL A 109 23.59 11.82 -4.48
C VAL A 109 23.69 11.95 -2.96
N TYR A 110 24.69 11.32 -2.34
CA TYR A 110 24.94 11.45 -0.90
C TYR A 110 25.30 12.89 -0.52
N ALA A 111 26.23 13.53 -1.24
CA ALA A 111 26.62 14.91 -0.99
C ALA A 111 25.43 15.88 -1.15
N ASN A 112 24.61 15.70 -2.18
CA ASN A 112 23.42 16.53 -2.39
C ASN A 112 22.38 16.40 -1.27
N ALA A 113 22.36 15.27 -0.55
CA ALA A 113 21.46 15.10 0.59
C ALA A 113 21.81 16.00 1.79
N GLN A 114 23.03 16.57 1.85
CA GLN A 114 23.47 17.57 2.84
C GLN A 114 23.24 17.19 4.31
N LEU A 115 23.37 15.89 4.64
CA LEU A 115 23.02 15.35 5.96
C LEU A 115 23.90 15.86 7.12
N GLU A 116 25.06 16.45 6.83
CA GLU A 116 25.86 17.15 7.86
C GLU A 116 25.09 18.27 8.54
N GLY A 117 24.19 18.95 7.81
CA GLY A 117 23.32 19.99 8.34
C GLY A 117 21.98 19.46 8.87
N TYR A 118 21.81 18.16 9.09
CA TYR A 118 20.52 17.62 9.54
C TYR A 118 20.20 17.96 11.00
N PRO A 119 18.95 18.36 11.31
CA PRO A 119 17.90 18.84 10.40
C PRO A 119 18.17 20.31 9.98
N ASN A 120 17.86 20.67 8.73
CA ASN A 120 17.99 22.05 8.22
C ASN A 120 16.64 22.73 7.95
N SER A 121 15.54 22.07 8.29
CA SER A 121 14.17 22.55 8.16
C SER A 121 13.34 22.12 9.38
N GLY A 122 12.15 22.71 9.52
CA GLY A 122 11.19 22.40 10.58
C GLY A 122 9.84 23.01 10.23
N ARG A 123 9.33 22.67 9.04
CA ARG A 123 8.17 23.32 8.43
C ARG A 123 7.08 22.32 8.10
N ARG A 124 5.83 22.74 8.30
CA ARG A 124 4.65 21.97 7.94
C ARG A 124 4.36 22.13 6.45
N ALA A 125 4.00 21.03 5.81
CA ALA A 125 3.60 21.01 4.41
C ALA A 125 2.46 20.02 4.20
N ILE A 126 1.96 19.95 2.98
CA ILE A 126 0.97 18.99 2.52
C ILE A 126 1.33 18.55 1.10
N THR A 127 1.14 17.28 0.75
CA THR A 127 1.30 16.86 -0.66
C THR A 127 0.20 17.48 -1.53
N VAL A 128 0.52 17.87 -2.75
CA VAL A 128 -0.46 18.47 -3.69
C VAL A 128 -0.82 17.55 -4.85
N VAL A 129 -0.10 16.43 -4.98
CA VAL A 129 -0.34 15.32 -5.92
C VAL A 129 0.07 14.01 -5.25
N ASN A 130 -0.27 12.86 -5.85
CA ASN A 130 0.29 11.58 -5.45
C ASN A 130 1.81 11.62 -5.63
N ALA A 131 2.56 11.42 -4.54
CA ALA A 131 4.00 11.62 -4.49
C ALA A 131 4.72 10.30 -4.23
N HIS A 132 5.75 10.00 -5.00
CA HIS A 132 6.62 8.86 -4.77
C HIS A 132 7.67 9.21 -3.72
N MET A 133 7.41 8.84 -2.47
CA MET A 133 8.37 8.97 -1.38
C MET A 133 9.48 7.93 -1.53
N ARG A 134 10.71 8.39 -1.39
CA ARG A 134 11.94 7.65 -1.69
C ARG A 134 12.80 7.51 -0.44
N THR A 135 13.55 6.42 -0.32
CA THR A 135 14.56 6.31 0.74
C THR A 135 15.79 7.17 0.45
N ILE A 136 16.09 7.40 -0.84
CA ILE A 136 17.20 8.21 -1.36
C ILE A 136 16.63 9.33 -2.25
N PRO A 137 17.18 10.58 -2.23
CA PRO A 137 16.67 11.71 -3.02
C PRO A 137 16.99 11.59 -4.52
N THR A 138 16.38 10.60 -5.17
CA THR A 138 16.49 10.34 -6.61
C THR A 138 15.24 9.66 -7.17
N ARG A 139 14.92 9.99 -8.42
CA ARG A 139 13.90 9.29 -9.22
C ARG A 139 14.43 8.03 -9.89
N LYS A 140 15.75 7.83 -9.91
CA LYS A 140 16.36 6.63 -10.49
C LYS A 140 16.06 5.41 -9.60
N PRO A 141 15.80 4.23 -10.20
CA PRO A 141 15.53 3.04 -9.43
C PRO A 141 16.83 2.41 -8.91
N HIS A 142 16.67 1.55 -7.92
CA HIS A 142 17.72 0.65 -7.45
C HIS A 142 17.21 -0.79 -7.40
N PHE A 143 17.82 -1.66 -8.18
CA PHE A 143 17.53 -3.09 -8.19
C PHE A 143 18.66 -3.86 -7.52
N ARG A 144 18.33 -4.84 -6.65
CA ARG A 144 19.36 -5.65 -5.97
C ARG A 144 20.21 -6.47 -6.94
N PHE A 145 19.61 -6.90 -8.04
CA PHE A 145 20.28 -7.60 -9.11
C PHE A 145 19.57 -7.32 -10.44
N CYS A 146 20.31 -7.13 -11.51
CA CYS A 146 19.74 -7.05 -12.85
C CYS A 146 20.79 -7.52 -13.87
N GLY A 147 20.63 -8.75 -14.37
CA GLY A 147 21.51 -9.36 -15.36
C GLY A 147 20.78 -9.71 -16.66
N PRO A 148 21.45 -10.37 -17.61
CA PRO A 148 20.86 -10.71 -18.92
C PRO A 148 19.62 -11.61 -18.83
N VAL A 149 19.58 -12.50 -17.83
CA VAL A 149 18.54 -13.55 -17.71
C VAL A 149 17.42 -13.17 -16.74
N ALA A 150 17.73 -12.38 -15.71
CA ALA A 150 16.78 -12.04 -14.65
C ALA A 150 17.09 -10.68 -14.04
N CYS A 151 16.04 -9.99 -13.63
CA CYS A 151 16.12 -8.70 -12.97
C CYS A 151 15.18 -8.66 -11.77
N ASP A 152 15.57 -7.92 -10.73
CA ASP A 152 14.74 -7.62 -9.56
C ASP A 152 13.60 -6.66 -9.92
N TYR A 153 13.50 -6.16 -11.16
CA TYR A 153 12.33 -5.43 -11.63
C TYR A 153 11.03 -6.23 -11.36
N PRO A 154 9.96 -5.60 -10.86
CA PRO A 154 9.77 -4.15 -10.63
C PRO A 154 10.12 -3.66 -9.21
N PHE A 155 10.91 -4.41 -8.43
CA PHE A 155 11.25 -4.08 -7.04
C PHE A 155 12.35 -3.01 -6.92
N ASP A 156 12.02 -1.78 -7.27
CA ASP A 156 12.85 -0.61 -6.96
C ASP A 156 12.97 -0.43 -5.43
N ARG A 157 14.16 -0.66 -4.90
CA ARG A 157 14.42 -0.59 -3.46
C ARG A 157 14.49 0.83 -2.93
N PHE A 158 14.59 1.84 -3.79
CA PHE A 158 14.47 3.24 -3.37
C PHE A 158 13.03 3.71 -3.29
N GLN A 159 12.07 2.95 -3.82
CA GLN A 159 10.65 3.25 -3.61
C GLN A 159 10.25 2.87 -2.18
N GLN A 160 10.06 3.87 -1.33
CA GLN A 160 9.61 3.68 0.05
C GLN A 160 8.10 3.46 0.07
N THR A 161 7.35 4.43 -0.43
CA THR A 161 5.89 4.38 -0.47
C THR A 161 5.34 5.41 -1.45
N LEU A 162 4.14 5.16 -1.98
CA LEU A 162 3.29 6.23 -2.48
C LEU A 162 2.72 6.99 -1.29
N VAL A 163 2.71 8.32 -1.38
CA VAL A 163 2.01 9.21 -0.46
C VAL A 163 0.90 9.88 -1.25
N ALA A 164 -0.34 9.67 -0.81
CA ALA A 164 -1.52 10.23 -1.46
C ALA A 164 -1.46 11.77 -1.53
N ALA A 165 -2.10 12.36 -2.54
CA ALA A 165 -2.36 13.79 -2.57
C ALA A 165 -3.06 14.23 -1.27
N ASN A 166 -2.72 15.43 -0.81
CA ASN A 166 -3.24 16.05 0.40
C ASN A 166 -2.96 15.32 1.71
N THR A 167 -1.85 14.59 1.78
CA THR A 167 -1.32 14.00 3.02
C THR A 167 -0.51 15.04 3.81
N PRO A 168 -0.78 15.26 5.11
CA PRO A 168 0.02 16.13 5.99
C PRO A 168 1.48 15.70 6.09
N LEU A 169 2.39 16.68 6.07
CA LEU A 169 3.83 16.49 6.14
C LEU A 169 4.48 17.39 7.18
N TRP A 170 5.51 16.86 7.82
CA TRP A 170 6.54 17.62 8.52
C TRP A 170 7.84 17.51 7.74
N VAL A 171 8.40 18.62 7.30
CA VAL A 171 9.64 18.65 6.51
C VAL A 171 10.82 18.96 7.41
N SER A 172 11.60 17.93 7.72
CA SER A 172 12.77 17.99 8.60
C SER A 172 14.05 18.44 7.89
N HIS A 173 14.15 18.20 6.58
CA HIS A 173 15.35 18.55 5.83
C HIS A 173 15.05 18.84 4.34
N ALA A 174 15.92 19.61 3.70
CA ALA A 174 15.94 19.82 2.25
C ALA A 174 17.34 19.54 1.70
N SER A 175 17.41 18.98 0.48
CA SER A 175 18.67 18.75 -0.22
C SER A 175 19.39 20.07 -0.55
N ALA A 176 20.70 20.00 -0.80
CA ALA A 176 21.53 21.16 -1.12
C ALA A 176 21.02 21.95 -2.34
N ASP A 177 20.50 21.25 -3.35
CA ASP A 177 19.90 21.84 -4.55
C ASP A 177 18.45 22.29 -4.38
N GLY A 178 17.82 22.05 -3.22
CA GLY A 178 16.42 22.34 -2.94
C GLY A 178 15.40 21.49 -3.72
N ALA A 179 15.84 20.50 -4.50
CA ALA A 179 14.95 19.70 -5.34
C ALA A 179 14.18 18.63 -4.56
N TRP A 180 14.67 18.25 -3.37
CA TRP A 180 14.09 17.21 -2.54
C TRP A 180 13.86 17.69 -1.10
N LEU A 181 12.76 17.24 -0.52
CA LEU A 181 12.40 17.45 0.87
C LEU A 181 12.37 16.10 1.57
N LEU A 182 13.11 15.96 2.68
CA LEU A 182 12.95 14.86 3.60
C LEU A 182 11.72 15.15 4.46
N ALA A 183 10.65 14.40 4.21
CA ALA A 183 9.34 14.63 4.78
C ALA A 183 8.88 13.43 5.62
N GLU A 184 8.20 13.73 6.73
CA GLU A 184 7.57 12.76 7.61
C GLU A 184 6.05 12.87 7.49
N THR A 185 5.40 11.72 7.28
CA THR A 185 3.95 11.56 7.34
C THR A 185 3.53 11.02 8.72
N GLY A 186 2.24 10.78 8.91
CA GLY A 186 1.73 10.04 10.07
C GLY A 186 2.24 8.58 10.16
N PHE A 187 2.69 7.99 9.04
CA PHE A 187 2.97 6.56 8.94
C PHE A 187 4.39 6.17 8.53
N THR A 188 5.19 7.08 7.95
CA THR A 188 6.60 6.85 7.57
C THR A 188 7.30 8.17 7.22
N TYR A 189 8.56 8.10 6.79
CA TYR A 189 9.35 9.22 6.30
C TYR A 189 10.11 8.85 5.02
N GLY A 190 10.60 9.87 4.32
CA GLY A 190 11.45 9.72 3.14
C GLY A 190 11.52 11.00 2.32
N TRP A 191 12.29 10.96 1.24
CA TRP A 191 12.49 12.07 0.32
C TRP A 191 11.34 12.16 -0.68
N ILE A 192 10.75 13.34 -0.81
CA ILE A 192 9.77 13.68 -1.84
C ILE A 192 10.30 14.84 -2.71
N PRO A 193 9.97 14.91 -4.00
CA PRO A 193 10.28 16.07 -4.82
C PRO A 193 9.64 17.33 -4.23
N ALA A 194 10.40 18.42 -4.12
CA ALA A 194 9.93 19.64 -3.44
C ALA A 194 8.64 20.21 -4.05
N ARG A 195 8.49 20.14 -5.39
CA ARG A 195 7.31 20.58 -6.14
C ARG A 195 6.03 19.77 -5.88
N GLU A 196 6.13 18.60 -5.25
CA GLU A 196 4.98 17.74 -4.93
C GLU A 196 4.41 18.04 -3.54
N ALA A 197 5.00 19.01 -2.82
CA ALA A 197 4.53 19.51 -1.54
C ALA A 197 4.31 21.03 -1.57
N ALA A 198 3.40 21.50 -0.72
CA ALA A 198 3.13 22.92 -0.52
C ALA A 198 3.17 23.26 0.98
N TRP A 199 3.71 24.43 1.32
CA TRP A 199 3.84 24.89 2.71
C TRP A 199 2.48 25.28 3.30
N VAL A 200 2.23 24.90 4.54
CA VAL A 200 0.98 25.24 5.24
C VAL A 200 1.25 26.15 6.44
N ASP A 201 0.35 27.09 6.70
CA ASP A 201 0.36 27.95 7.88
C ASP A 201 -0.70 27.52 8.91
N ASP A 202 -0.78 28.21 10.05
CA ASP A 202 -1.74 27.88 11.10
C ASP A 202 -3.20 28.10 10.66
N ALA A 203 -3.47 29.05 9.76
CA ALA A 203 -4.81 29.31 9.27
C ALA A 203 -5.30 28.17 8.39
N PHE A 204 -4.43 27.67 7.51
CA PHE A 204 -4.66 26.49 6.70
C PHE A 204 -4.91 25.26 7.58
N VAL A 205 -4.01 24.97 8.53
CA VAL A 205 -4.12 23.81 9.42
C VAL A 205 -5.44 23.85 10.20
N ARG A 206 -5.79 24.99 10.81
CA ARG A 206 -7.07 25.13 11.53
C ARG A 206 -8.28 24.86 10.65
N ARG A 207 -8.32 25.38 9.42
CA ARG A 207 -9.44 25.13 8.51
C ARG A 207 -9.50 23.67 8.08
N TRP A 208 -8.36 23.07 7.81
CA TRP A 208 -8.28 21.68 7.34
C TRP A 208 -8.71 20.68 8.41
N GLU A 209 -8.41 20.95 9.69
CA GLU A 209 -8.73 20.05 10.80
C GLU A 209 -10.10 20.32 11.48
N ALA A 210 -10.79 21.41 11.11
CA ALA A 210 -11.97 21.91 11.84
C ALA A 210 -13.23 21.03 11.80
N GLY A 211 -13.29 20.03 10.92
CA GLY A 211 -14.58 19.52 10.45
C GLY A 211 -14.71 18.01 10.34
N ARG A 212 -15.74 17.64 9.58
CA ARG A 212 -16.01 16.26 9.15
C ARG A 212 -15.14 15.92 7.96
N TYR A 213 -14.97 14.63 7.70
CA TYR A 213 -14.18 14.15 6.58
C TYR A 213 -15.01 13.22 5.70
N ALA A 214 -14.71 13.22 4.40
CA ALA A 214 -15.15 12.20 3.47
C ALA A 214 -13.96 11.36 3.04
N ALA A 215 -14.17 10.06 2.86
CA ALA A 215 -13.20 9.13 2.30
C ALA A 215 -13.62 8.75 0.88
N VAL A 216 -12.67 8.77 -0.05
CA VAL A 216 -12.89 8.31 -1.42
C VAL A 216 -13.13 6.80 -1.42
N MET A 217 -14.14 6.37 -2.18
CA MET A 217 -14.62 4.98 -2.24
C MET A 217 -14.29 4.27 -3.56
N HIS A 218 -13.67 4.95 -4.52
CA HIS A 218 -13.29 4.41 -5.82
C HIS A 218 -11.88 4.84 -6.25
N ASP A 219 -11.11 3.93 -6.84
CA ASP A 219 -9.80 4.24 -7.41
C ASP A 219 -9.91 5.12 -8.67
N GLY A 220 -8.95 6.01 -8.87
CA GLY A 220 -8.85 6.87 -10.04
C GLY A 220 -9.89 7.98 -10.11
N THR A 221 -10.56 8.31 -9.00
CA THR A 221 -11.61 9.34 -8.93
C THR A 221 -11.00 10.72 -9.26
N PRO A 222 -11.40 11.38 -10.35
CA PRO A 222 -10.79 12.63 -10.75
C PRO A 222 -11.31 13.80 -9.90
N PHE A 223 -10.39 14.62 -9.38
CA PHE A 223 -10.72 15.82 -8.64
C PHE A 223 -10.62 17.04 -9.55
N TYR A 224 -11.74 17.72 -9.75
CA TYR A 224 -11.82 18.99 -10.45
C TYR A 224 -12.25 20.07 -9.47
N SER A 225 -11.57 21.21 -9.47
CA SER A 225 -12.10 22.37 -8.74
C SER A 225 -13.42 22.84 -9.37
N ILE A 226 -14.23 23.57 -8.61
CA ILE A 226 -15.53 24.10 -9.06
C ILE A 226 -15.48 24.92 -10.37
N ASN A 227 -14.31 25.44 -10.76
CA ASN A 227 -14.07 26.15 -12.02
C ASN A 227 -13.62 25.23 -13.18
N GLY A 228 -13.67 23.90 -13.00
CA GLY A 228 -13.37 22.91 -14.03
C GLY A 228 -11.89 22.51 -14.18
N ARG A 229 -10.97 23.07 -13.37
CA ARG A 229 -9.54 22.70 -13.44
C ARG A 229 -9.30 21.32 -12.79
N PHE A 230 -8.65 20.42 -13.53
CA PHE A 230 -8.15 19.16 -12.99
C PHE A 230 -7.05 19.39 -11.94
N LEU A 231 -7.14 18.70 -10.81
CA LEU A 231 -6.20 18.80 -9.70
C LEU A 231 -5.31 17.54 -9.62
N PHE A 232 -5.93 16.39 -9.38
CA PHE A 232 -5.29 15.07 -9.29
C PHE A 232 -6.36 13.97 -9.36
N LYS A 233 -5.94 12.70 -9.33
CA LYS A 233 -6.83 11.56 -9.08
C LYS A 233 -6.67 11.09 -7.66
N ALA A 234 -7.79 10.79 -7.01
CA ALA A 234 -7.82 10.22 -5.67
C ALA A 234 -8.27 8.77 -5.73
N ASP A 235 -7.67 7.95 -4.86
CA ASP A 235 -7.95 6.53 -4.78
C ASP A 235 -8.69 6.16 -3.49
N LEU A 236 -9.21 4.94 -3.42
CA LEU A 236 -9.87 4.39 -2.23
C LEU A 236 -9.03 4.67 -0.98
N GLY A 237 -9.68 5.24 0.03
CA GLY A 237 -9.08 5.50 1.34
C GLY A 237 -8.44 6.87 1.50
N MET A 238 -8.28 7.66 0.43
CA MET A 238 -7.89 9.07 0.58
C MET A 238 -8.99 9.87 1.30
N MET A 239 -8.61 10.72 2.26
CA MET A 239 -9.55 11.50 3.06
C MET A 239 -9.40 13.00 2.85
N PHE A 240 -10.53 13.70 2.84
CA PHE A 240 -10.59 15.14 2.61
C PHE A 240 -11.60 15.79 3.57
N PRO A 241 -11.39 17.04 4.02
CA PRO A 241 -12.42 17.78 4.76
C PRO A 241 -13.69 17.91 3.93
N GLU A 242 -14.85 17.75 4.57
CA GLU A 242 -16.18 17.76 3.94
C GLU A 242 -17.03 18.92 4.48
N GLU A 243 -17.45 19.81 3.59
CA GLU A 243 -18.28 20.99 3.88
C GLU A 243 -19.70 20.88 3.29
N GLY A 244 -20.02 19.78 2.61
CA GLY A 244 -21.31 19.57 1.97
C GLY A 244 -22.46 19.28 2.95
N PRO A 245 -23.71 19.36 2.45
CA PRO A 245 -24.89 19.01 3.22
C PRO A 245 -24.94 17.51 3.52
N ILE A 246 -25.49 17.15 4.68
CA ILE A 246 -25.70 15.74 5.05
C ILE A 246 -26.73 15.12 4.09
N GLY A 247 -26.37 14.01 3.44
CA GLY A 247 -27.25 13.31 2.50
C GLY A 247 -27.38 13.98 1.13
N GLY A 248 -26.49 14.91 0.79
CA GLY A 248 -26.37 15.51 -0.54
C GLY A 248 -25.02 15.20 -1.19
N PRO A 249 -24.67 15.88 -2.30
CA PRO A 249 -23.38 15.69 -2.96
C PRO A 249 -22.23 16.08 -2.01
N HIS A 250 -21.14 15.34 -2.14
CA HIS A 250 -19.92 15.57 -1.36
C HIS A 250 -19.23 16.85 -1.84
N LEU A 251 -19.12 17.86 -0.99
CA LEU A 251 -18.33 19.07 -1.23
C LEU A 251 -17.08 19.00 -0.36
N VAL A 252 -15.97 18.58 -0.96
CA VAL A 252 -14.70 18.37 -0.26
C VAL A 252 -13.71 19.50 -0.52
N LEU A 253 -12.77 19.66 0.41
CA LEU A 253 -11.62 20.55 0.26
C LEU A 253 -10.40 19.79 -0.29
N ALA A 254 -9.79 20.32 -1.34
CA ALA A 254 -8.51 19.87 -1.88
C ALA A 254 -7.45 20.97 -1.74
N ALA A 255 -6.20 20.58 -1.48
CA ALA A 255 -5.07 21.49 -1.43
C ALA A 255 -4.28 21.44 -2.75
N VAL A 256 -3.91 22.60 -3.26
CA VAL A 256 -2.95 22.75 -4.37
C VAL A 256 -1.88 23.76 -4.00
N ALA A 257 -0.79 23.81 -4.76
CA ALA A 257 0.24 24.84 -4.58
C ALA A 257 -0.13 26.12 -5.35
N ASP A 258 0.13 27.28 -4.75
CA ASP A 258 0.24 28.55 -5.47
C ASP A 258 1.64 28.72 -6.11
N GLU A 259 1.88 29.86 -6.76
CA GLU A 259 3.13 30.15 -7.49
C GLU A 259 4.34 30.23 -6.54
N GLU A 260 4.12 30.54 -5.26
CA GLU A 260 5.14 30.60 -4.22
C GLU A 260 5.28 29.28 -3.43
N GLY A 261 4.58 28.22 -3.84
CA GLY A 261 4.63 26.91 -3.21
C GLY A 261 3.91 26.85 -1.85
N ARG A 262 2.99 27.77 -1.56
CA ARG A 262 2.10 27.70 -0.40
C ARG A 262 0.83 26.94 -0.76
N ALA A 263 0.26 26.25 0.23
CA ALA A 263 -0.95 25.49 0.04
C ALA A 263 -2.17 26.42 -0.02
N VAL A 264 -3.00 26.25 -1.04
CA VAL A 264 -4.27 26.95 -1.21
C VAL A 264 -5.40 25.94 -1.35
N ILE A 265 -6.53 26.24 -0.72
CA ILE A 265 -7.71 25.37 -0.71
C ILE A 265 -8.53 25.60 -1.98
N ARG A 266 -9.05 24.52 -2.55
CA ARG A 266 -10.04 24.48 -3.62
C ARG A 266 -11.18 23.58 -3.20
N GLN A 267 -12.40 24.00 -3.53
CA GLN A 267 -13.59 23.16 -3.37
C GLN A 267 -13.72 22.22 -4.57
N VAL A 268 -14.12 20.98 -4.28
CA VAL A 268 -14.35 19.91 -5.25
C VAL A 268 -15.70 19.27 -4.93
N VAL A 269 -16.54 19.08 -5.95
CA VAL A 269 -17.81 18.36 -5.80
C VAL A 269 -17.62 16.93 -6.32
N LEU A 270 -17.88 15.94 -5.48
CA LEU A 270 -17.82 14.53 -5.83
C LEU A 270 -19.24 13.94 -5.94
N PRO A 271 -19.47 13.01 -6.87
CA PRO A 271 -20.67 12.18 -6.88
C PRO A 271 -20.86 11.43 -5.56
N GLU A 272 -22.11 11.14 -5.20
CA GLU A 272 -22.46 10.45 -3.94
C GLU A 272 -21.78 9.08 -3.82
N GLU A 273 -21.64 8.35 -4.93
CA GLU A 273 -21.01 7.04 -4.95
C GLU A 273 -19.49 7.09 -4.81
N ALA A 274 -18.86 8.21 -5.19
CA ALA A 274 -17.42 8.37 -5.27
C ALA A 274 -16.75 8.53 -3.90
N ALA A 275 -17.51 8.94 -2.88
CA ALA A 275 -17.02 9.13 -1.53
C ALA A 275 -18.05 8.66 -0.49
N ALA A 276 -17.65 8.67 0.78
CA ALA A 276 -18.53 8.42 1.90
C ALA A 276 -18.09 9.24 3.11
N VAL A 277 -19.03 9.65 3.96
CA VAL A 277 -18.71 10.30 5.24
C VAL A 277 -17.88 9.34 6.10
N LYS A 278 -16.77 9.85 6.65
CA LYS A 278 -15.85 9.09 7.50
C LYS A 278 -16.19 9.30 8.99
N PRO A 279 -16.26 8.23 9.81
CA PRO A 279 -16.07 6.84 9.44
C PRO A 279 -17.33 6.24 8.77
N LEU A 280 -17.13 5.53 7.66
CA LEU A 280 -18.15 4.67 7.06
C LEU A 280 -18.47 3.54 8.05
N PRO A 281 -19.75 3.17 8.29
CA PRO A 281 -20.07 2.09 9.23
C PRO A 281 -19.33 0.79 8.89
N LEU A 282 -18.61 0.24 9.87
CA LEU A 282 -17.81 -0.97 9.68
C LEU A 282 -18.72 -2.21 9.66
N THR A 283 -19.28 -2.52 8.49
CA THR A 283 -20.06 -3.73 8.24
C THR A 283 -19.35 -4.61 7.21
N ARG A 284 -19.67 -5.91 7.17
CA ARG A 284 -19.08 -6.81 6.16
C ARG A 284 -19.47 -6.39 4.75
N LYS A 285 -20.68 -5.89 4.57
CA LYS A 285 -21.17 -5.37 3.28
C LYS A 285 -20.35 -4.18 2.81
N ASN A 286 -20.10 -3.20 3.68
CA ASN A 286 -19.29 -2.04 3.32
C ASN A 286 -17.83 -2.43 3.06
N LEU A 287 -17.26 -3.33 3.86
CA LEU A 287 -15.91 -3.87 3.62
C LEU A 287 -15.82 -4.63 2.30
N ALA A 288 -16.81 -5.46 1.97
CA ALA A 288 -16.86 -6.17 0.69
C ALA A 288 -16.98 -5.20 -0.50
N ARG A 289 -17.82 -4.17 -0.40
CA ARG A 289 -17.93 -3.10 -1.42
C ARG A 289 -16.57 -2.42 -1.64
N ALA A 290 -15.90 -2.00 -0.56
CA ALA A 290 -14.60 -1.35 -0.64
C ALA A 290 -13.51 -2.30 -1.17
N ALA A 291 -13.49 -3.54 -0.72
CA ALA A 291 -12.50 -4.53 -1.16
C ALA A 291 -12.69 -4.93 -2.64
N ASN A 292 -13.93 -4.95 -3.14
CA ASN A 292 -14.22 -5.23 -4.55
C ASN A 292 -13.62 -4.19 -5.51
N VAL A 293 -13.43 -2.94 -5.08
CA VAL A 293 -12.73 -1.91 -5.88
C VAL A 293 -11.27 -2.32 -6.12
N LEU A 294 -10.68 -3.09 -5.19
CA LEU A 294 -9.27 -3.46 -5.21
C LEU A 294 -9.02 -4.79 -5.93
N VAL A 295 -10.04 -5.61 -6.19
CA VAL A 295 -9.87 -6.92 -6.84
C VAL A 295 -9.25 -6.75 -8.23
N GLY A 296 -8.20 -7.51 -8.52
CA GLY A 296 -7.48 -7.43 -9.80
C GLY A 296 -6.53 -6.25 -9.92
N GLN A 297 -6.48 -5.32 -8.96
CA GLN A 297 -5.51 -4.22 -8.98
C GLN A 297 -4.08 -4.79 -9.05
N HIS A 298 -3.28 -4.27 -9.98
CA HIS A 298 -1.89 -4.70 -10.13
C HIS A 298 -1.07 -4.47 -8.85
N TYR A 299 -0.08 -5.32 -8.64
CA TYR A 299 0.86 -5.18 -7.54
C TYR A 299 1.88 -4.07 -7.85
N GLY A 300 1.98 -3.08 -6.96
CA GLY A 300 3.02 -2.05 -7.00
C GLY A 300 3.90 -2.09 -5.75
N TRP A 301 5.15 -2.51 -5.89
CA TRP A 301 6.11 -2.48 -4.77
C TRP A 301 6.24 -1.05 -4.23
N GLY A 302 6.00 -0.86 -2.94
CA GLY A 302 6.04 0.47 -2.33
C GLY A 302 5.07 1.46 -2.99
N GLY A 303 4.01 0.99 -3.63
CA GLY A 303 3.06 1.84 -4.37
C GLY A 303 3.56 2.37 -5.72
N MET A 304 4.54 1.70 -6.33
CA MET A 304 5.00 2.03 -7.68
C MET A 304 3.85 2.05 -8.70
N TYR A 305 3.88 3.01 -9.63
CA TYR A 305 2.84 3.25 -10.64
C TYR A 305 1.46 3.59 -10.06
N GLU A 306 1.42 4.16 -8.85
CA GLU A 306 0.19 4.46 -8.11
C GLU A 306 -0.68 3.21 -7.82
N ASN A 307 -0.06 2.02 -7.85
CA ASN A 307 -0.68 0.79 -7.41
C ASN A 307 -0.51 0.58 -5.90
N ARG A 308 -0.93 -0.58 -5.38
CA ARG A 308 -0.73 -0.97 -3.98
C ARG A 308 0.14 -2.22 -3.85
N ASP A 309 0.91 -2.31 -2.76
CA ASP A 309 1.47 -3.58 -2.28
C ASP A 309 0.55 -4.23 -1.24
N CYS A 310 0.96 -5.38 -0.71
CA CYS A 310 0.19 -6.14 0.27
C CYS A 310 -0.31 -5.30 1.47
N SER A 311 0.55 -4.46 2.04
CA SER A 311 0.24 -3.67 3.23
C SER A 311 -0.46 -2.36 2.91
N ALA A 312 -0.10 -1.69 1.82
CA ALA A 312 -0.80 -0.49 1.36
C ALA A 312 -2.28 -0.81 1.03
N MET A 313 -2.54 -1.95 0.39
CA MET A 313 -3.90 -2.42 0.10
C MET A 313 -4.76 -2.53 1.36
N ILE A 314 -4.24 -3.14 2.42
CA ILE A 314 -4.98 -3.31 3.68
C ILE A 314 -5.17 -1.95 4.37
N ARG A 315 -4.11 -1.13 4.42
CA ARG A 315 -4.20 0.21 5.04
C ARG A 315 -5.29 1.06 4.39
N ASP A 316 -5.28 1.11 3.06
CA ASP A 316 -6.19 1.95 2.29
C ASP A 316 -7.63 1.39 2.32
N LEU A 317 -7.80 0.07 2.35
CA LEU A 317 -9.11 -0.58 2.56
C LEU A 317 -9.75 -0.17 3.90
N PHE A 318 -8.96 -0.03 4.97
CA PHE A 318 -9.47 0.28 6.30
C PHE A 318 -9.60 1.78 6.60
N ALA A 319 -9.02 2.64 5.76
CA ALA A 319 -9.05 4.08 5.95
C ALA A 319 -10.47 4.70 5.95
N PRO A 320 -11.41 4.33 5.05
CA PRO A 320 -12.78 4.85 5.10
C PRO A 320 -13.53 4.52 6.40
N PHE A 321 -13.10 3.49 7.12
CA PHE A 321 -13.74 3.02 8.36
C PHE A 321 -13.13 3.64 9.62
N GLY A 322 -12.09 4.46 9.48
CA GLY A 322 -11.38 5.08 10.60
C GLY A 322 -10.45 4.13 11.36
N ILE A 323 -10.03 3.01 10.76
CA ILE A 323 -9.12 2.06 11.41
C ILE A 323 -7.70 2.33 10.92
N TRP A 324 -6.85 2.86 11.80
CA TRP A 324 -5.47 3.18 11.46
C TRP A 324 -4.59 1.94 11.40
N LEU A 325 -3.83 1.81 10.32
CA LEU A 325 -2.83 0.76 10.16
C LEU A 325 -1.46 1.35 9.80
N PRO A 326 -0.37 0.84 10.40
CA PRO A 326 0.99 1.17 9.98
C PRO A 326 1.24 0.85 8.51
N ARG A 327 2.30 1.43 7.92
CA ARG A 327 2.61 1.25 6.49
C ARG A 327 3.13 -0.14 6.14
N ASN A 328 3.94 -0.75 7.00
CA ASN A 328 4.62 -2.01 6.69
C ASN A 328 3.86 -3.21 7.24
N SER A 329 3.88 -4.33 6.50
CA SER A 329 3.22 -5.58 6.90
C SER A 329 3.61 -6.09 8.30
N LYS A 330 4.88 -5.98 8.69
CA LYS A 330 5.36 -6.37 10.02
C LYS A 330 4.70 -5.54 11.12
N ASP A 331 4.62 -4.23 10.91
CA ASP A 331 4.10 -3.29 11.89
C ASP A 331 2.57 -3.40 11.95
N GLN A 332 1.88 -3.59 10.82
CA GLN A 332 0.45 -3.94 10.80
C GLN A 332 0.16 -5.20 11.64
N ALA A 333 1.02 -6.22 11.54
CA ALA A 333 0.86 -7.43 12.31
C ALA A 333 1.09 -7.22 13.82
N ARG A 334 2.07 -6.40 14.20
CA ARG A 334 2.48 -6.24 15.61
C ARG A 334 1.77 -5.11 16.34
N GLU A 335 1.38 -4.06 15.64
CA GLU A 335 0.86 -2.82 16.20
C GLU A 335 -0.55 -2.49 15.69
N GLY A 336 -1.02 -3.15 14.63
CA GLY A 336 -2.36 -2.93 14.08
C GLY A 336 -3.50 -3.53 14.91
N GLY A 337 -3.19 -4.22 16.00
CA GLY A 337 -4.18 -4.85 16.87
C GLY A 337 -3.59 -5.92 17.77
N ARG A 338 -4.42 -6.88 18.21
CA ARG A 338 -3.98 -7.94 19.13
C ARG A 338 -3.32 -9.09 18.38
N TRP A 339 -2.00 -9.21 18.55
CA TRP A 339 -1.17 -10.27 17.96
C TRP A 339 -1.35 -11.63 18.66
N ILE A 340 -1.53 -12.69 17.87
CA ILE A 340 -1.44 -14.09 18.29
C ILE A 340 -0.29 -14.75 17.54
N ASP A 341 0.69 -15.23 18.29
CA ASP A 341 1.81 -15.98 17.72
C ASP A 341 1.36 -17.38 17.30
N LEU A 342 1.66 -17.73 16.06
CA LEU A 342 1.42 -19.05 15.49
C LEU A 342 2.74 -19.72 15.06
N SER A 343 3.88 -19.05 15.22
CA SER A 343 5.16 -19.44 14.62
C SER A 343 5.61 -20.85 15.01
N MET A 344 5.32 -21.28 16.23
CA MET A 344 5.67 -22.59 16.80
C MET A 344 4.70 -23.73 16.43
N LEU A 345 3.54 -23.42 15.84
CA LEU A 345 2.53 -24.43 15.48
C LEU A 345 2.85 -25.10 14.14
N LYS A 346 2.41 -26.37 13.99
CA LYS A 346 2.45 -27.05 12.69
C LYS A 346 1.38 -26.46 11.75
N ALA A 347 1.56 -26.62 10.44
CA ALA A 347 0.67 -26.04 9.43
C ALA A 347 -0.83 -26.39 9.65
N VAL A 348 -1.14 -27.63 10.01
CA VAL A 348 -2.51 -28.08 10.31
C VAL A 348 -3.08 -27.41 11.56
N GLU A 349 -2.26 -27.22 12.59
CA GLU A 349 -2.67 -26.55 13.83
C GLU A 349 -2.87 -25.05 13.60
N LYS A 350 -2.00 -24.41 12.81
CA LYS A 350 -2.18 -23.02 12.37
C LYS A 350 -3.54 -22.84 11.70
N GLU A 351 -3.87 -23.69 10.74
CA GLU A 351 -5.15 -23.62 10.04
C GLU A 351 -6.34 -23.84 10.98
N ARG A 352 -6.23 -24.80 11.92
CA ARG A 352 -7.26 -25.03 12.94
C ARG A 352 -7.50 -23.80 13.80
N VAL A 353 -6.42 -23.15 14.27
CA VAL A 353 -6.52 -21.92 15.08
C VAL A 353 -7.15 -20.78 14.29
N ILE A 354 -6.71 -20.57 13.04
CA ILE A 354 -7.27 -19.51 12.16
C ILE A 354 -8.77 -19.74 11.94
N ARG A 355 -9.21 -20.98 11.69
CA ARG A 355 -10.62 -21.31 11.50
C ARG A 355 -11.46 -21.10 12.74
N ARG A 356 -10.93 -21.49 13.91
CA ARG A 356 -11.63 -21.41 15.19
C ARG A 356 -11.77 -19.97 15.69
N ASP A 357 -10.68 -19.21 15.61
CA ASP A 357 -10.57 -17.93 16.31
C ASP A 357 -10.63 -16.72 15.36
N GLY A 358 -10.29 -16.90 14.09
CA GLY A 358 -10.27 -15.82 13.10
C GLY A 358 -11.64 -15.19 12.92
N VAL A 359 -11.67 -13.86 12.87
CA VAL A 359 -12.88 -13.08 12.59
C VAL A 359 -12.83 -12.60 11.14
N PRO A 360 -13.74 -13.06 10.26
CA PRO A 360 -13.77 -12.64 8.86
C PRO A 360 -13.77 -11.11 8.73
N TYR A 361 -12.88 -10.59 7.89
CA TYR A 361 -12.63 -9.17 7.64
C TYR A 361 -12.07 -8.35 8.82
N LEU A 362 -11.74 -8.98 9.95
CA LEU A 362 -11.12 -8.30 11.10
C LEU A 362 -9.85 -9.01 11.60
N THR A 363 -9.37 -9.99 10.85
CA THR A 363 -8.14 -10.72 11.17
C THR A 363 -7.15 -10.59 10.04
N LEU A 364 -5.94 -10.13 10.36
CA LEU A 364 -4.81 -10.14 9.44
C LEU A 364 -3.97 -11.38 9.67
N LEU A 365 -3.47 -12.00 8.60
CA LEU A 365 -2.54 -13.13 8.65
C LEU A 365 -1.18 -12.67 8.14
N TYR A 366 -0.13 -12.91 8.91
CA TYR A 366 1.21 -12.39 8.61
C TYR A 366 2.23 -13.50 8.43
N MET A 367 3.06 -13.35 7.39
CA MET A 367 4.33 -14.05 7.21
C MET A 367 5.40 -13.05 6.83
N LYS A 368 6.68 -13.41 6.97
CA LYS A 368 7.78 -12.48 6.66
C LYS A 368 7.66 -11.91 5.24
N GLY A 369 7.41 -10.60 5.15
CA GLY A 369 7.29 -9.87 3.89
C GLY A 369 5.92 -9.95 3.20
N HIS A 370 4.88 -10.49 3.85
CA HIS A 370 3.54 -10.55 3.29
C HIS A 370 2.44 -10.53 4.35
N ILE A 371 1.36 -9.80 4.08
CA ILE A 371 0.18 -9.72 4.94
C ILE A 371 -1.09 -9.92 4.13
N MET A 372 -2.10 -10.52 4.76
CA MET A 372 -3.34 -10.96 4.11
C MET A 372 -4.53 -10.69 5.02
N LEU A 373 -5.67 -10.31 4.44
CA LEU A 373 -6.93 -10.18 5.15
C LEU A 373 -7.68 -11.52 5.16
N TYR A 374 -7.98 -12.07 6.33
CA TYR A 374 -8.79 -13.28 6.47
C TYR A 374 -10.26 -13.01 6.12
N MET A 375 -10.85 -13.84 5.25
CA MET A 375 -12.23 -13.68 4.76
C MET A 375 -13.21 -14.70 5.34
N GLY A 376 -12.75 -15.66 6.14
CA GLY A 376 -13.58 -16.78 6.61
C GLY A 376 -13.26 -18.10 5.93
N VAL A 377 -14.20 -19.02 6.04
CA VAL A 377 -14.12 -20.37 5.47
C VAL A 377 -15.22 -20.54 4.42
N HIS A 378 -14.85 -21.07 3.25
CA HIS A 378 -15.77 -21.42 2.17
C HIS A 378 -15.34 -22.74 1.54
N ASP A 379 -16.27 -23.68 1.31
CA ASP A 379 -16.00 -25.02 0.77
C ASP A 379 -14.80 -25.73 1.43
N ASP A 380 -14.80 -25.70 2.77
CA ASP A 380 -13.74 -26.23 3.63
C ASP A 380 -12.33 -25.66 3.35
N ALA A 381 -12.25 -24.42 2.85
CA ALA A 381 -10.99 -23.69 2.67
C ALA A 381 -11.02 -22.34 3.39
N VAL A 382 -9.93 -22.02 4.10
CA VAL A 382 -9.70 -20.65 4.59
C VAL A 382 -9.42 -19.75 3.40
N LEU A 383 -10.21 -18.69 3.27
CA LEU A 383 -10.04 -17.67 2.24
C LEU A 383 -9.32 -16.44 2.79
N VAL A 384 -8.51 -15.83 1.92
CA VAL A 384 -7.79 -14.58 2.18
C VAL A 384 -7.86 -13.64 0.99
N PHE A 385 -7.83 -12.34 1.27
CA PHE A 385 -7.65 -11.29 0.27
C PHE A 385 -6.31 -10.58 0.48
N HIS A 386 -5.56 -10.41 -0.60
CA HIS A 386 -4.20 -9.89 -0.56
C HIS A 386 -3.71 -9.47 -1.95
N ASN A 387 -2.83 -8.48 -2.01
CA ASN A 387 -2.10 -8.11 -3.22
C ASN A 387 -0.67 -8.67 -3.16
N PHE A 388 -0.30 -9.52 -4.12
CA PHE A 388 0.94 -10.30 -4.04
C PHE A 388 1.61 -10.47 -5.40
N TRP A 389 2.94 -10.44 -5.39
CA TRP A 389 3.72 -10.53 -6.62
C TRP A 389 3.71 -11.94 -7.23
N SER A 390 3.90 -12.98 -6.42
CA SER A 390 4.11 -14.33 -6.94
C SER A 390 3.84 -15.42 -5.92
N VAL A 391 3.58 -16.63 -6.41
CA VAL A 391 3.41 -17.84 -5.60
C VAL A 391 4.45 -18.88 -5.96
N ARG A 392 4.77 -19.75 -5.01
CA ARG A 392 5.63 -20.91 -5.27
C ARG A 392 4.79 -22.02 -5.90
N THR A 393 5.20 -22.50 -7.07
CA THR A 393 4.55 -23.57 -7.84
C THR A 393 5.40 -24.85 -7.84
N LYS A 394 4.77 -26.01 -8.09
CA LYS A 394 5.49 -27.27 -8.30
C LYS A 394 5.95 -27.36 -9.77
N GLY A 395 7.26 -27.34 -9.99
CA GLY A 395 7.87 -27.60 -11.28
C GLY A 395 9.30 -28.14 -11.15
N LYS A 396 9.72 -28.98 -12.10
CA LYS A 396 11.07 -29.61 -12.11
C LYS A 396 12.16 -28.60 -12.52
N ALA A 397 11.83 -27.60 -13.34
CA ALA A 397 12.74 -26.53 -13.74
C ALA A 397 12.74 -25.36 -12.74
N LYS A 398 13.90 -24.69 -12.54
CA LYS A 398 14.01 -23.49 -11.66
C LYS A 398 13.04 -22.38 -12.07
N SER A 399 12.75 -22.22 -13.37
CA SER A 399 11.79 -21.26 -13.92
C SER A 399 10.32 -21.60 -13.60
N GLN A 400 10.00 -22.84 -13.23
CA GLN A 400 8.65 -23.30 -12.87
C GLN A 400 8.41 -23.35 -11.35
N ARG A 401 9.32 -22.79 -10.53
CA ARG A 401 9.20 -22.77 -9.06
C ARG A 401 8.49 -21.53 -8.52
N ARG A 402 8.26 -20.51 -9.34
CA ARG A 402 7.59 -19.27 -8.96
C ARG A 402 6.77 -18.74 -10.13
N GLN A 403 5.47 -18.63 -9.94
CA GLN A 403 4.56 -18.03 -10.91
C GLN A 403 4.24 -16.60 -10.48
N ILE A 404 4.41 -15.64 -11.38
CA ILE A 404 3.99 -14.26 -11.16
C ILE A 404 2.46 -14.22 -11.21
N VAL A 405 1.87 -13.56 -10.22
CA VAL A 405 0.43 -13.24 -10.17
C VAL A 405 0.27 -11.74 -10.31
N GLY A 406 0.95 -10.96 -9.46
CA GLY A 406 1.12 -9.53 -9.66
C GLY A 406 -0.17 -8.73 -9.53
N GLN A 407 -1.13 -9.21 -8.75
CA GLN A 407 -2.41 -8.52 -8.53
C GLN A 407 -3.04 -8.87 -7.17
N ALA A 408 -4.02 -8.07 -6.77
CA ALA A 408 -4.94 -8.36 -5.69
C ALA A 408 -5.92 -9.47 -6.08
N ALA A 409 -6.05 -10.49 -5.24
CA ALA A 409 -6.96 -11.60 -5.49
C ALA A 409 -7.46 -12.23 -4.19
N ILE A 410 -8.59 -12.94 -4.29
CA ILE A 410 -9.10 -13.84 -3.28
C ILE A 410 -8.50 -15.21 -3.53
N THR A 411 -7.80 -15.75 -2.53
CA THR A 411 -7.16 -17.06 -2.62
C THR A 411 -7.39 -17.89 -1.35
N THR A 412 -7.07 -19.18 -1.42
CA THR A 412 -6.88 -20.00 -0.23
C THR A 412 -5.52 -19.71 0.40
N LEU A 413 -5.21 -20.31 1.56
CA LEU A 413 -3.84 -20.30 2.09
C LEU A 413 -2.84 -21.16 1.28
N ARG A 414 -3.25 -21.72 0.13
CA ARG A 414 -2.45 -22.62 -0.72
C ARG A 414 -2.51 -22.24 -2.21
N PRO A 415 -2.29 -20.97 -2.59
CA PRO A 415 -2.60 -20.49 -3.95
C PRO A 415 -1.75 -21.08 -5.08
N GLY A 416 -0.58 -21.64 -4.77
CA GLY A 416 0.33 -22.23 -5.76
C GLY A 416 0.28 -23.75 -5.89
N GLY A 417 -0.65 -24.44 -5.22
CA GLY A 417 -0.65 -25.90 -5.11
C GLY A 417 -1.99 -26.57 -5.38
N VAL A 418 -1.94 -27.83 -5.83
CA VAL A 418 -3.06 -28.77 -5.75
C VAL A 418 -3.26 -29.18 -4.29
N ARG A 419 -4.51 -29.34 -3.84
CA ARG A 419 -4.92 -29.66 -2.45
C ARG A 419 -4.15 -30.84 -1.79
N HIS A 420 -3.37 -31.66 -2.51
CA HIS A 420 -2.57 -32.77 -1.96
C HIS A 420 -1.09 -32.95 -2.47
N GLY A 421 -0.14 -33.31 -1.56
CA GLY A 421 1.28 -33.72 -1.75
C GLY A 421 2.37 -32.84 -1.07
N LYS A 422 3.63 -33.27 -0.84
CA LYS A 422 4.73 -32.43 -0.25
C LYS A 422 4.80 -31.05 -0.95
N GLY A 423 4.82 -29.94 -0.19
CA GLY A 423 4.51 -28.58 -0.69
C GLY A 423 3.04 -28.14 -0.48
N LYS A 424 2.25 -29.03 0.14
CA LYS A 424 0.85 -28.93 0.57
C LYS A 424 0.50 -27.72 1.43
N ASP A 425 1.46 -27.18 2.17
CA ASP A 425 1.15 -26.26 3.27
C ASP A 425 0.97 -24.81 2.80
N GLY A 426 1.33 -24.51 1.54
CA GLY A 426 1.20 -23.16 0.99
C GLY A 426 1.83 -22.10 1.89
N TYR A 427 1.05 -21.08 2.25
CA TYR A 427 1.46 -20.03 3.17
C TYR A 427 1.50 -20.45 4.63
N LEU A 428 0.77 -21.50 5.05
CA LEU A 428 0.74 -21.95 6.46
C LEU A 428 2.14 -22.26 7.00
N ARG A 429 3.05 -22.73 6.13
CA ARG A 429 4.44 -22.96 6.52
C ARG A 429 5.17 -21.68 6.94
N GLY A 430 4.90 -20.57 6.26
CA GLY A 430 5.54 -19.28 6.49
C GLY A 430 4.81 -18.37 7.46
N LEU A 431 3.53 -18.66 7.76
CA LEU A 431 2.74 -17.86 8.71
C LEU A 431 3.40 -17.82 10.07
N LEU A 432 3.57 -16.60 10.58
CA LEU A 432 4.14 -16.32 11.90
C LEU A 432 3.04 -16.02 12.92
N GLY A 433 1.89 -15.50 12.48
CA GLY A 433 0.79 -15.23 13.39
C GLY A 433 -0.38 -14.54 12.73
N MET A 434 -1.35 -14.18 13.57
CA MET A 434 -2.55 -13.45 13.17
C MET A 434 -2.82 -12.27 14.09
N THR A 435 -3.44 -11.23 13.57
CA THR A 435 -3.74 -10.00 14.31
C THR A 435 -5.22 -9.71 14.23
N PHE A 436 -5.86 -9.54 15.38
CA PHE A 436 -7.23 -9.02 15.45
C PHE A 436 -7.19 -7.50 15.43
N LEU A 437 -7.75 -6.88 14.39
CA LEU A 437 -7.76 -5.42 14.22
C LEU A 437 -8.55 -4.70 15.31
N THR A 438 -9.51 -5.40 15.91
CA THR A 438 -10.34 -4.92 16.99
C THR A 438 -10.33 -5.95 18.11
N ALA A 439 -10.57 -5.52 19.35
CA ALA A 439 -10.65 -6.45 20.47
C ALA A 439 -11.83 -7.42 20.26
N PRO A 440 -11.67 -8.75 20.39
CA PRO A 440 -12.82 -9.66 20.29
C PRO A 440 -13.90 -9.37 21.34
N GLU A 441 -13.51 -8.82 22.49
CA GLU A 441 -14.41 -8.39 23.57
C GLU A 441 -15.29 -7.21 23.15
N SER A 442 -14.85 -6.35 22.22
CA SER A 442 -15.71 -5.30 21.66
C SER A 442 -16.73 -5.84 20.65
N MET A 443 -16.66 -7.13 20.28
CA MET A 443 -17.56 -7.79 19.33
C MET A 443 -18.73 -8.50 20.02
N THR A 444 -18.78 -8.57 21.37
CA THR A 444 -19.83 -9.30 22.09
C THR A 444 -21.07 -8.44 22.31
N GLY A 445 -21.80 -8.18 21.23
CA GLY A 445 -23.25 -8.00 21.31
C GLY A 445 -23.90 -9.38 21.26
N LYS A 446 -24.36 -9.90 22.41
CA LYS A 446 -25.14 -11.14 22.61
C LYS A 446 -24.82 -12.29 21.64
N ARG A 447 -23.87 -13.15 22.00
CA ARG A 447 -23.99 -14.57 21.61
C ARG A 447 -25.21 -15.08 22.37
N GLY A 448 -26.33 -15.26 21.68
CA GLY A 448 -27.53 -15.86 22.24
C GLY A 448 -27.21 -17.26 22.76
N GLU A 449 -27.76 -17.55 23.93
CA GLU A 449 -27.96 -18.90 24.48
C GLU A 449 -28.68 -19.82 23.49
#